data_AF-A0A3B7M9I4-F1
#
_entry.id   AF-A0A3B7M9I4-F1
#
_cell.length_a   1.000
_cell.length_b   1.000
_cell.length_c   1.000
_cell.angle_alpha   90.00
_cell.angle_beta   90.00
_cell.angle_gamma   90.00
#
_symmetry.space_group_name_H-M   'P 1'
#
loop_
_entity.id
_entity.type
_entity.pdbx_description
1 polymer ?
#
loop_
_entity_poly.entity_id
_entity_poly.type
_entity_poly.pdbx_seq_one_letter_code
_entity_poly.pdbx_strand_id
1 'polypeptide(L)'
;MENNFQKDCSDWQAIALDPETPAEQLWALAMRNDTLAVLVAQNPAIPISLIEQLVEEGKPEILRALASNPQTPKEILLPLAEHFPEEFIANPVFDILWHLDPHLKGLSLSALRAFLLNPKTVEWAWLLVPDREQNIFKYYPSSNLDNLRTLWYTLKDVAVSPETPLSVLTRLLEFTKEIIAKHIHGKGYVAFSPPNRIRGLSFSIQGSIGSRTDIPVELLCQWAQDKDRCYSGVRRGIATNPNCPLFLLEELLQDPRDNVRWAAAESLKLRIQTPS
;
A
#
# COMPACT_ATOMS: atom_id res chain seq x y z
N MET A 1 30.22 -16.59 47.11
CA MET A 1 30.65 -15.52 46.17
C MET A 1 29.39 -14.97 45.54
N GLU A 2 28.69 -14.14 46.29
CA GLU A 2 27.49 -13.44 45.86
C GLU A 2 27.91 -12.02 45.50
N ASN A 3 28.07 -11.75 44.20
CA ASN A 3 28.15 -10.38 43.69
C ASN A 3 26.84 -10.13 42.95
N ASN A 4 25.82 -9.74 43.70
CA ASN A 4 24.60 -9.15 43.19
C ASN A 4 24.37 -7.85 43.97
N PHE A 5 23.61 -6.92 43.39
CA PHE A 5 23.37 -5.54 43.85
C PHE A 5 24.58 -4.63 43.54
N GLN A 6 24.66 -3.89 42.43
CA GLN A 6 23.63 -3.06 41.81
C GLN A 6 24.15 -2.73 40.39
N LYS A 7 23.77 -3.50 39.37
CA LYS A 7 24.04 -3.08 37.99
C LYS A 7 23.10 -1.92 37.71
N ASP A 8 23.64 -0.78 37.30
CA ASP A 8 22.85 0.40 36.99
C ASP A 8 22.00 0.14 35.73
N CYS A 9 20.94 0.93 35.54
CA CYS A 9 20.07 0.82 34.37
C CYS A 9 20.88 0.83 33.06
N SER A 10 21.95 1.62 33.01
CA SER A 10 22.89 1.72 31.88
C SER A 10 23.66 0.42 31.60
N ASP A 11 24.00 -0.35 32.63
CA ASP A 11 24.76 -1.61 32.46
C ASP A 11 23.90 -2.68 31.79
N TRP A 12 22.60 -2.75 32.12
CA TRP A 12 21.70 -3.72 31.50
C TRP A 12 21.39 -3.40 30.04
N GLN A 13 21.37 -2.12 29.67
CA GLN A 13 21.17 -1.72 28.27
C GLN A 13 22.35 -2.14 27.40
N ALA A 14 23.58 -1.94 27.89
CA ALA A 14 24.79 -2.36 27.18
C ALA A 14 24.81 -3.88 26.95
N ILE A 15 24.48 -4.66 27.99
CA ILE A 15 24.39 -6.13 27.89
C ILE A 15 23.26 -6.53 26.92
N ALA A 16 22.10 -5.88 26.98
CA ALA A 16 20.98 -6.21 26.11
C ALA A 16 21.30 -6.03 24.62
N LEU A 17 22.22 -5.14 24.25
CA LEU A 17 22.63 -4.88 22.86
C LEU A 17 23.91 -5.60 22.43
N ASP A 18 24.65 -6.17 23.38
CA ASP A 18 25.93 -6.84 23.12
C ASP A 18 25.70 -8.15 22.32
N PRO A 19 26.29 -8.29 21.12
CA PRO A 19 26.19 -9.50 20.29
C PRO A 19 26.73 -10.78 20.95
N GLU A 20 27.59 -10.65 21.97
CA GLU A 20 28.17 -11.81 22.67
C GLU A 20 27.33 -12.27 23.86
N THR A 21 26.22 -11.57 24.16
CA THR A 21 25.38 -11.89 25.31
C THR A 21 24.71 -13.26 25.15
N PRO A 22 24.91 -14.19 26.11
CA PRO A 22 24.32 -15.51 26.04
C PRO A 22 22.78 -15.46 26.06
N ALA A 23 22.15 -16.40 25.34
CA ALA A 23 20.70 -16.51 25.25
C ALA A 23 19.99 -16.46 26.61
N GLU A 24 20.48 -17.18 27.62
CA GLU A 24 19.90 -17.20 28.97
C GLU A 24 19.86 -15.82 29.63
N GLN A 25 20.88 -14.99 29.39
CA GLN A 25 20.93 -13.62 29.91
C GLN A 25 19.96 -12.71 29.15
N LEU A 26 19.86 -12.85 27.82
CA LEU A 26 18.86 -12.13 27.02
C LEU A 26 17.44 -12.45 27.49
N TRP A 27 17.14 -13.72 27.78
CA TRP A 27 15.87 -14.14 28.40
C TRP A 27 15.63 -13.42 29.73
N ALA A 28 16.60 -13.43 30.63
CA ALA A 28 16.47 -12.79 31.93
C ALA A 28 16.29 -11.27 31.85
N LEU A 29 16.84 -10.62 30.81
CA LEU A 29 16.67 -9.19 30.56
C LEU A 29 15.31 -8.87 29.94
N ALA A 30 14.85 -9.66 28.97
CA ALA A 30 13.55 -9.48 28.33
C ALA A 30 12.39 -9.63 29.34
N MET A 31 12.47 -10.59 30.25
CA MET A 31 11.41 -10.85 31.24
C MET A 31 11.39 -9.84 32.40
N ARG A 32 12.41 -8.97 32.52
CA ARG A 32 12.50 -8.00 33.63
C ARG A 32 11.55 -6.82 33.46
N ASN A 33 11.51 -6.24 32.27
CA ASN A 33 10.64 -5.13 31.92
C ASN A 33 10.62 -4.90 30.40
N ASP A 34 9.65 -4.12 29.94
CA ASP A 34 9.42 -3.88 28.51
C ASP A 34 10.53 -3.07 27.85
N THR A 35 11.19 -2.16 28.58
CA THR A 35 12.26 -1.33 28.00
C THR A 35 13.50 -2.15 27.66
N LEU A 36 13.87 -3.10 28.52
CA LEU A 36 14.93 -4.06 28.25
C LEU A 36 14.51 -5.07 27.18
N ALA A 37 13.25 -5.50 27.16
CA ALA A 37 12.74 -6.39 26.12
C ALA A 37 12.85 -5.77 24.71
N VAL A 38 12.59 -4.46 24.58
CA VAL A 38 12.82 -3.72 23.32
C VAL A 38 14.29 -3.74 22.90
N LEU A 39 15.23 -3.58 23.85
CA LEU A 39 16.66 -3.63 23.54
C LEU A 39 17.13 -5.04 23.17
N VAL A 40 16.65 -6.05 23.90
CA VAL A 40 16.91 -7.45 23.57
C VAL A 40 16.37 -7.80 22.18
N ALA A 41 15.19 -7.29 21.82
CA ALA A 41 14.62 -7.44 20.48
C ALA A 41 15.46 -6.80 19.36
N GLN A 42 16.35 -5.86 19.68
CA GLN A 42 17.31 -5.28 18.72
C GLN A 42 18.65 -6.01 18.68
N ASN A 43 18.87 -6.97 19.60
CA ASN A 43 20.15 -7.67 19.71
C ASN A 43 20.40 -8.54 18.46
N PRO A 44 21.58 -8.46 17.83
CA PRO A 44 21.92 -9.26 16.65
C PRO A 44 22.18 -10.75 16.93
N ALA A 45 22.16 -11.18 18.20
CA ALA A 45 22.29 -12.56 18.65
C ALA A 45 21.03 -13.07 19.37
N ILE A 46 19.89 -12.39 19.19
CA ILE A 46 18.62 -12.84 19.78
C ILE A 46 18.26 -14.26 19.27
N PRO A 47 18.01 -15.23 20.17
CA PRO A 47 17.65 -16.58 19.77
C PRO A 47 16.21 -16.63 19.25
N ILE A 48 15.96 -17.46 18.23
CA ILE A 48 14.63 -17.60 17.58
C ILE A 48 13.51 -17.92 18.58
N SER A 49 13.76 -18.76 19.58
CA SER A 49 12.77 -19.10 20.60
C SER A 49 12.33 -17.89 21.45
N LEU A 50 13.23 -16.92 21.66
CA LEU A 50 12.88 -15.68 22.34
C LEU A 50 12.11 -14.73 21.40
N ILE A 51 12.44 -14.69 20.11
CA ILE A 51 11.65 -13.95 19.11
C ILE A 51 10.20 -14.45 19.11
N GLU A 52 9.99 -15.76 19.04
CA GLU A 52 8.66 -16.39 19.06
C GLU A 52 7.87 -16.00 20.32
N GLN A 53 8.50 -16.08 21.48
CA GLN A 53 7.89 -15.69 22.76
C GLN A 53 7.50 -14.20 22.78
N LEU A 54 8.40 -13.31 22.33
CA LEU A 54 8.15 -11.87 22.31
C LEU A 54 7.04 -11.50 21.32
N VAL A 55 6.90 -12.26 20.23
CA VAL A 55 5.80 -12.12 19.27
C VAL A 55 4.47 -12.52 19.90
N GLU A 56 4.45 -13.61 20.67
CA GLU A 56 3.25 -14.06 21.39
C GLU A 56 2.77 -13.04 22.44
N GLU A 57 3.71 -12.37 23.13
CA GLU A 57 3.37 -11.27 24.05
C GLU A 57 2.69 -10.07 23.35
N GLY A 58 2.96 -9.87 22.06
CA GLY A 58 2.24 -8.92 21.21
C GLY A 58 2.46 -7.44 21.53
N LYS A 59 3.47 -7.08 22.32
CA LYS A 59 3.72 -5.67 22.73
C LYS A 59 4.22 -4.84 21.54
N PRO A 60 3.54 -3.75 21.14
CA PRO A 60 3.84 -3.03 19.90
C PRO A 60 5.30 -2.55 19.77
N GLU A 61 5.86 -2.00 20.85
CA GLU A 61 7.24 -1.48 20.84
C GLU A 61 8.28 -2.57 20.61
N ILE A 62 8.03 -3.78 21.13
CA ILE A 62 8.90 -4.95 20.95
C ILE A 62 8.74 -5.51 19.54
N LEU A 63 7.50 -5.67 19.07
CA LEU A 63 7.23 -6.13 17.70
C LEU A 63 7.86 -5.21 16.64
N ARG A 64 7.81 -3.89 16.88
CA ARG A 64 8.47 -2.90 16.02
C ARG A 64 9.99 -3.09 15.98
N ALA A 65 10.61 -3.32 17.14
CA ALA A 65 12.04 -3.59 17.24
C ALA A 65 12.43 -4.89 16.51
N LEU A 66 11.64 -5.96 16.66
CA LEU A 66 11.83 -7.20 15.90
C LEU A 66 11.66 -6.97 14.38
N ALA A 67 10.68 -6.19 13.95
CA ALA A 67 10.47 -5.90 12.53
C ALA A 67 11.70 -5.23 11.87
N SER A 68 12.50 -4.47 12.63
CA SER A 68 13.76 -3.88 12.16
C SER A 68 15.00 -4.75 12.37
N ASN A 69 14.91 -5.85 13.11
CA ASN A 69 16.06 -6.69 13.44
C ASN A 69 16.40 -7.64 12.27
N PRO A 70 17.66 -7.66 11.77
CA PRO A 70 18.09 -8.59 10.72
C PRO A 70 17.95 -10.07 11.07
N GLN A 71 17.93 -10.43 12.35
CA GLN A 71 17.81 -11.82 12.80
C GLN A 71 16.37 -12.32 12.83
N THR A 72 15.38 -11.45 12.64
CA THR A 72 13.98 -11.88 12.65
C THR A 72 13.69 -12.74 11.40
N PRO A 73 13.36 -14.03 11.58
CA PRO A 73 13.12 -14.93 10.46
C PRO A 73 11.98 -14.43 9.58
N LYS A 74 12.05 -14.72 8.27
CA LYS A 74 11.05 -14.26 7.29
C LYS A 74 9.63 -14.70 7.65
N GLU A 75 9.46 -15.89 8.23
CA GLU A 75 8.17 -16.44 8.63
C GLU A 75 7.49 -15.61 9.72
N ILE A 76 8.29 -14.92 10.55
CA ILE A 76 7.83 -14.00 11.60
C ILE A 76 7.75 -12.57 11.05
N LEU A 77 8.70 -12.17 10.22
CA LEU A 77 8.78 -10.83 9.65
C LEU A 77 7.60 -10.51 8.70
N LEU A 78 7.14 -11.49 7.91
CA LEU A 78 6.03 -11.31 6.97
C LEU A 78 4.69 -10.95 7.65
N PRO A 79 4.26 -11.62 8.74
CA PRO A 79 3.12 -11.17 9.55
C PRO A 79 3.28 -9.76 10.14
N LEU A 80 4.48 -9.39 10.59
CA LEU A 80 4.73 -8.08 11.21
C LEU A 80 4.62 -6.92 10.22
N ALA A 81 4.82 -7.17 8.92
CA ALA A 81 4.72 -6.19 7.84
C ALA A 81 3.37 -5.44 7.80
N GLU A 82 2.28 -6.05 8.28
CA GLU A 82 0.97 -5.41 8.35
C GLU A 82 0.93 -4.24 9.35
N HIS A 83 1.66 -4.36 10.45
CA HIS A 83 1.66 -3.37 11.52
C HIS A 83 2.87 -2.44 11.45
N PHE A 84 3.98 -2.90 10.87
CA PHE A 84 5.26 -2.19 10.83
C PHE A 84 5.84 -2.13 9.41
N PRO A 85 5.15 -1.48 8.45
CA PRO A 85 5.57 -1.45 7.05
C PRO A 85 6.88 -0.67 6.84
N GLU A 86 7.14 0.37 7.63
CA GLU A 86 8.37 1.16 7.49
C GLU A 86 9.57 0.36 7.99
N GLU A 87 9.41 -0.29 9.14
CA GLU A 87 10.43 -1.13 9.76
C GLU A 87 10.73 -2.36 8.91
N PHE A 88 9.70 -2.97 8.30
CA PHE A 88 9.89 -4.10 7.40
C PHE A 88 10.78 -3.75 6.20
N ILE A 89 10.56 -2.60 5.57
CA ILE A 89 11.37 -2.16 4.42
C ILE A 89 12.75 -1.67 4.86
N ALA A 90 12.84 -1.04 6.04
CA ALA A 90 14.10 -0.60 6.62
C ALA A 90 14.93 -1.78 7.17
N ASN A 91 14.35 -2.96 7.30
CA ASN A 91 15.06 -4.13 7.80
C ASN A 91 16.23 -4.47 6.86
N PRO A 92 17.47 -4.60 7.36
CA PRO A 92 18.63 -4.91 6.52
C PRO A 92 18.54 -6.20 5.71
N VAL A 93 17.67 -7.17 6.09
CA VAL A 93 17.45 -8.38 5.28
C VAL A 93 16.51 -8.16 4.09
N PHE A 94 15.82 -7.03 4.02
CA PHE A 94 14.80 -6.76 3.01
C PHE A 94 15.34 -6.88 1.59
N ASP A 95 16.51 -6.31 1.29
CA ASP A 95 17.13 -6.39 -0.04
C ASP A 95 17.39 -7.84 -0.45
N ILE A 96 17.83 -8.67 0.48
CA ILE A 96 18.08 -10.11 0.25
C ILE A 96 16.75 -10.83 -0.02
N LEU A 97 15.73 -10.57 0.79
CA LEU A 97 14.40 -11.16 0.62
C LEU A 97 13.81 -10.81 -0.75
N TRP A 98 13.94 -9.55 -1.16
CA TRP A 98 13.47 -9.06 -2.44
C TRP A 98 14.16 -9.73 -3.63
N HIS A 99 15.49 -9.89 -3.57
CA HIS A 99 16.24 -10.55 -4.63
C HIS A 99 15.95 -12.05 -4.73
N LEU A 100 15.68 -12.72 -3.60
CA LEU A 100 15.33 -14.13 -3.57
C LEU A 100 13.90 -14.40 -4.05
N ASP A 101 12.96 -13.53 -3.68
CA ASP A 101 11.56 -13.62 -4.07
C ASP A 101 10.97 -12.22 -4.32
N PRO A 102 11.04 -11.70 -5.55
CA PRO A 102 10.49 -10.39 -5.90
C PRO A 102 8.96 -10.34 -5.84
N HIS A 103 8.32 -11.48 -5.58
CA HIS A 103 6.88 -11.56 -5.35
C HIS A 103 6.53 -11.55 -3.86
N LEU A 104 7.50 -11.65 -2.96
CA LEU A 104 7.30 -11.79 -1.50
C LEU A 104 6.13 -12.74 -1.20
N LYS A 105 6.24 -13.99 -1.63
CA LYS A 105 5.21 -15.01 -1.37
C LYS A 105 5.02 -15.16 0.13
N GLY A 106 3.76 -15.18 0.55
CA GLY A 106 3.38 -15.17 1.96
C GLY A 106 3.07 -13.79 2.53
N LEU A 107 3.39 -12.70 1.81
CA LEU A 107 2.93 -11.37 2.20
C LEU A 107 1.41 -11.28 2.05
N SER A 108 0.72 -10.97 3.15
CA SER A 108 -0.74 -10.89 3.20
C SER A 108 -1.28 -9.68 2.40
N LEU A 109 -2.55 -9.74 1.99
CA LEU A 109 -3.22 -8.59 1.37
C LEU A 109 -3.39 -7.42 2.34
N SER A 110 -3.52 -7.71 3.64
CA SER A 110 -3.57 -6.69 4.69
C SER A 110 -2.24 -5.96 4.81
N ALA A 111 -1.10 -6.69 4.76
CA ALA A 111 0.21 -6.08 4.71
C ALA A 111 0.41 -5.25 3.45
N LEU A 112 0.06 -5.79 2.27
CA LEU A 112 0.09 -5.02 1.03
C LEU A 112 -0.75 -3.73 1.12
N ARG A 113 -1.93 -3.80 1.76
CA ARG A 113 -2.76 -2.62 2.02
C ARG A 113 -2.05 -1.62 2.93
N ALA A 114 -1.42 -2.07 4.01
CA ALA A 114 -0.66 -1.18 4.91
C ALA A 114 0.46 -0.44 4.17
N PHE A 115 1.21 -1.14 3.30
CA PHE A 115 2.24 -0.50 2.48
C PHE A 115 1.66 0.50 1.48
N LEU A 116 0.62 0.13 0.74
CA LEU A 116 0.04 1.00 -0.28
C LEU A 116 -0.57 2.28 0.31
N LEU A 117 -1.01 2.24 1.57
CA LEU A 117 -1.56 3.41 2.26
C LEU A 117 -0.53 4.24 3.02
N ASN A 118 0.73 3.79 3.08
CA ASN A 118 1.81 4.54 3.71
C ASN A 118 2.63 5.29 2.64
N PRO A 119 2.76 6.62 2.73
CA PRO A 119 3.45 7.43 1.72
C PRO A 119 4.93 7.10 1.54
N LYS A 120 5.60 6.56 2.58
CA LYS A 120 7.02 6.18 2.50
C LYS A 120 7.25 4.87 1.77
N THR A 121 6.22 4.03 1.65
CA THR A 121 6.36 2.66 1.15
C THR A 121 5.56 2.39 -0.12
N VAL A 122 4.53 3.21 -0.40
CA VAL A 122 3.61 3.06 -1.53
C VAL A 122 4.30 2.96 -2.90
N GLU A 123 5.37 3.72 -3.13
CA GLU A 123 6.12 3.72 -4.40
C GLU A 123 6.71 2.35 -4.73
N TRP A 124 7.37 1.75 -3.74
CA TRP A 124 7.94 0.41 -3.88
C TRP A 124 6.83 -0.66 -3.88
N ALA A 125 5.86 -0.55 -2.96
CA ALA A 125 4.80 -1.54 -2.81
C ALA A 125 3.91 -1.67 -4.05
N TRP A 126 3.81 -0.61 -4.85
CA TRP A 126 3.13 -0.63 -6.14
C TRP A 126 3.66 -1.74 -7.07
N LEU A 127 4.95 -2.07 -7.01
CA LEU A 127 5.57 -3.10 -7.86
C LEU A 127 4.95 -4.50 -7.67
N LEU A 128 4.34 -4.76 -6.50
CA LEU A 128 3.67 -6.03 -6.20
C LEU A 128 2.25 -6.11 -6.79
N VAL A 129 1.61 -4.98 -7.09
CA VAL A 129 0.18 -4.93 -7.46
C VAL A 129 -0.14 -5.70 -8.76
N PRO A 130 0.60 -5.51 -9.88
CA PRO A 130 0.26 -6.18 -11.14
C PRO A 130 0.35 -7.71 -11.06
N ASP A 131 1.35 -8.22 -10.34
CA ASP A 131 1.52 -9.66 -10.15
C ASP A 131 0.44 -10.26 -9.24
N ARG A 132 0.05 -9.55 -8.17
CA ARG A 132 -1.05 -9.98 -7.29
C ARG A 132 -2.35 -10.09 -8.04
N GLU A 133 -2.65 -9.13 -8.92
CA GLU A 133 -3.84 -9.20 -9.77
C GLU A 133 -3.79 -10.41 -10.71
N GLN A 134 -2.70 -10.59 -11.46
CA GLN A 134 -2.58 -11.71 -12.40
C GLN A 134 -2.69 -13.06 -11.70
N ASN A 135 -2.11 -13.21 -10.52
CA ASN A 135 -2.19 -14.43 -9.74
C ASN A 135 -3.63 -14.70 -9.23
N ILE A 136 -4.37 -13.67 -8.81
CA ILE A 136 -5.79 -13.79 -8.44
C ILE A 136 -6.63 -14.23 -9.65
N PHE A 137 -6.35 -13.73 -10.85
CA PHE A 137 -7.06 -14.13 -12.07
C PHE A 137 -6.65 -15.51 -12.61
N LYS A 138 -5.39 -15.92 -12.45
CA LYS A 138 -4.85 -17.20 -12.93
C LYS A 138 -5.43 -18.39 -12.16
N TYR A 139 -5.63 -18.23 -10.85
CA TYR A 139 -6.19 -19.26 -9.98
C TYR A 139 -7.59 -18.81 -9.54
N TYR A 140 -8.61 -19.17 -10.32
CA TYR A 140 -10.00 -18.69 -10.18
C TYR A 140 -10.97 -19.73 -9.56
N PRO A 141 -10.78 -20.24 -8.32
CA PRO A 141 -11.89 -20.77 -7.54
C PRO A 141 -12.69 -19.61 -6.93
N SER A 142 -13.98 -19.86 -6.66
CA SER A 142 -14.93 -18.90 -6.06
C SER A 142 -14.47 -18.26 -4.74
N SER A 143 -13.49 -18.87 -4.04
CA SER A 143 -12.86 -18.34 -2.83
C SER A 143 -11.91 -17.16 -3.05
N ASN A 144 -11.52 -16.84 -4.29
CA ASN A 144 -10.55 -15.76 -4.59
C ASN A 144 -11.22 -14.41 -4.93
N LEU A 145 -12.55 -14.34 -4.94
CA LEU A 145 -13.30 -13.12 -5.22
C LEU A 145 -13.17 -12.07 -4.11
N ASP A 146 -13.08 -12.50 -2.85
CA ASP A 146 -12.90 -11.59 -1.72
C ASP A 146 -11.51 -10.96 -1.70
N ASN A 147 -10.49 -11.71 -2.13
CA ASN A 147 -9.13 -11.19 -2.32
C ASN A 147 -9.08 -10.14 -3.44
N LEU A 148 -9.70 -10.43 -4.59
CA LEU A 148 -9.83 -9.46 -5.68
C LEU A 148 -10.55 -8.21 -5.18
N ARG A 149 -11.68 -8.39 -4.51
CA ARG A 149 -12.49 -7.31 -3.95
C ARG A 149 -11.66 -6.44 -3.01
N THR A 150 -10.95 -7.06 -2.06
CA THR A 150 -10.09 -6.39 -1.09
C THR A 150 -9.01 -5.57 -1.78
N LEU A 151 -8.32 -6.15 -2.77
CA LEU A 151 -7.31 -5.43 -3.55
C LEU A 151 -7.88 -4.18 -4.23
N TRP A 152 -9.04 -4.29 -4.91
CA TRP A 152 -9.64 -3.13 -5.58
C TRP A 152 -10.15 -2.04 -4.63
N TYR A 153 -10.63 -2.41 -3.43
CA TYR A 153 -10.95 -1.42 -2.41
C TYR A 153 -9.69 -0.73 -1.87
N THR A 154 -8.62 -1.48 -1.63
CA THR A 154 -7.32 -0.89 -1.29
C THR A 154 -6.85 0.10 -2.36
N LEU A 155 -6.93 -0.25 -3.65
CA LEU A 155 -6.56 0.68 -4.74
C LEU A 155 -7.46 1.93 -4.78
N LYS A 156 -8.73 1.81 -4.39
CA LYS A 156 -9.60 2.96 -4.21
C LYS A 156 -9.17 3.84 -3.03
N ASP A 157 -8.80 3.24 -1.91
CA ASP A 157 -8.27 3.97 -0.75
C ASP A 157 -6.98 4.73 -1.14
N VAL A 158 -6.08 4.10 -1.90
CA VAL A 158 -4.88 4.73 -2.48
C VAL A 158 -5.24 5.92 -3.38
N ALA A 159 -6.23 5.76 -4.26
CA ALA A 159 -6.67 6.85 -5.15
C ALA A 159 -7.17 8.09 -4.40
N VAL A 160 -7.80 7.89 -3.23
CA VAL A 160 -8.38 8.96 -2.42
C VAL A 160 -7.36 9.55 -1.43
N SER A 161 -6.32 8.79 -1.05
CA SER A 161 -5.34 9.24 -0.06
C SER A 161 -4.54 10.46 -0.54
N PRO A 162 -4.61 11.62 0.15
CA PRO A 162 -3.93 12.84 -0.27
C PRO A 162 -2.40 12.68 -0.32
N GLU A 163 -1.85 11.73 0.43
CA GLU A 163 -0.41 11.48 0.54
C GLU A 163 0.13 10.59 -0.58
N THR A 164 -0.74 10.03 -1.43
CA THR A 164 -0.30 9.17 -2.54
C THR A 164 0.46 9.97 -3.61
N PRO A 165 1.70 9.58 -3.95
CA PRO A 165 2.49 10.26 -4.98
C PRO A 165 1.82 10.27 -6.36
N LEU A 166 2.00 11.35 -7.11
CA LEU A 166 1.43 11.53 -8.46
C LEU A 166 1.85 10.43 -9.45
N SER A 167 3.08 9.95 -9.32
CA SER A 167 3.64 8.78 -10.04
C SER A 167 2.82 7.52 -9.81
N VAL A 168 2.45 7.23 -8.56
CA VAL A 168 1.60 6.09 -8.19
C VAL A 168 0.18 6.27 -8.75
N LEU A 169 -0.40 7.48 -8.65
CA LEU A 169 -1.72 7.77 -9.24
C LEU A 169 -1.72 7.55 -10.76
N THR A 170 -0.65 7.96 -11.45
CA THR A 170 -0.48 7.75 -12.89
C THR A 170 -0.41 6.26 -13.21
N ARG A 171 0.40 5.48 -12.48
CA ARG A 171 0.47 4.02 -12.65
C ARG A 171 -0.88 3.34 -12.36
N LEU A 172 -1.64 3.84 -11.38
CA LEU A 172 -2.98 3.34 -11.06
C LEU A 172 -3.96 3.58 -12.20
N LEU A 173 -3.94 4.75 -12.82
CA LEU A 173 -4.77 5.03 -14.01
C LEU A 173 -4.43 4.06 -15.16
N GLU A 174 -3.15 3.88 -15.48
CA GLU A 174 -2.71 2.94 -16.52
C GLU A 174 -3.09 1.50 -16.18
N PHE A 175 -2.90 1.08 -14.92
CA PHE A 175 -3.32 -0.22 -14.45
C PHE A 175 -4.83 -0.44 -14.65
N THR A 176 -5.68 0.52 -14.24
CA THR A 176 -7.13 0.38 -14.44
C THR A 176 -7.51 0.29 -15.93
N LYS A 177 -6.81 1.02 -16.81
CA LYS A 177 -7.00 0.97 -18.26
C LYS A 177 -6.62 -0.39 -18.83
N GLU A 178 -5.45 -0.91 -18.47
CA GLU A 178 -4.99 -2.23 -18.91
C GLU A 178 -5.95 -3.34 -18.48
N ILE A 179 -6.41 -3.34 -17.23
CA ILE A 179 -7.34 -4.37 -16.76
C ILE A 179 -8.66 -4.30 -17.53
N ILE A 180 -9.20 -3.10 -17.74
CA ILE A 180 -10.42 -2.94 -18.55
C ILE A 180 -10.18 -3.48 -19.98
N ALA A 181 -9.05 -3.15 -20.60
CA ALA A 181 -8.72 -3.63 -21.94
C ALA A 181 -8.62 -5.17 -21.98
N LYS A 182 -7.88 -5.78 -21.05
CA LYS A 182 -7.69 -7.24 -20.97
C LYS A 182 -9.01 -7.98 -20.73
N HIS A 183 -9.82 -7.53 -19.78
CA HIS A 183 -10.97 -8.29 -19.27
C HIS A 183 -12.31 -7.96 -19.95
N ILE A 184 -12.46 -6.78 -20.56
CA ILE A 184 -13.71 -6.37 -21.22
C ILE A 184 -13.65 -6.59 -22.75
N HIS A 185 -12.46 -6.55 -23.36
CA HIS A 185 -12.31 -6.73 -24.81
C HIS A 185 -11.78 -8.11 -25.21
N GLY A 186 -11.24 -8.91 -24.28
CA GLY A 186 -10.82 -10.29 -24.54
C GLY A 186 -12.01 -11.24 -24.72
N LYS A 187 -12.08 -11.95 -25.85
CA LYS A 187 -13.17 -12.88 -26.23
C LYS A 187 -13.28 -14.17 -25.36
N GLY A 188 -12.70 -14.23 -24.16
CA GLY A 188 -12.40 -15.49 -23.47
C GLY A 188 -13.11 -15.76 -22.14
N TYR A 189 -13.71 -14.78 -21.47
CA TYR A 189 -14.21 -14.99 -20.11
C TYR A 189 -15.73 -15.02 -20.04
N VAL A 190 -16.24 -16.24 -19.84
CA VAL A 190 -17.65 -16.59 -19.80
C VAL A 190 -18.30 -16.08 -18.51
N ALA A 191 -19.28 -15.20 -18.68
CA ALA A 191 -20.49 -15.00 -17.88
C ALA A 191 -20.48 -15.46 -16.40
N PHE A 192 -19.80 -14.74 -15.49
CA PHE A 192 -20.12 -14.77 -14.05
C PHE A 192 -19.84 -13.45 -13.29
N SER A 193 -20.10 -12.27 -13.85
CA SER A 193 -20.15 -10.98 -13.10
C SER A 193 -18.92 -10.44 -12.32
N PRO A 194 -17.66 -10.62 -12.77
CA PRO A 194 -16.56 -9.69 -12.46
C PRO A 194 -16.42 -8.47 -13.42
N PRO A 195 -16.61 -8.56 -14.75
CA PRO A 195 -16.25 -7.46 -15.66
C PRO A 195 -16.98 -6.14 -15.38
N ASN A 196 -18.29 -6.21 -15.11
CA ASN A 196 -19.09 -5.03 -14.82
C ASN A 196 -18.72 -4.40 -13.47
N ARG A 197 -18.36 -5.22 -12.47
CA ARG A 197 -17.95 -4.74 -11.15
C ARG A 197 -16.55 -4.12 -11.19
N ILE A 198 -15.59 -4.76 -11.87
CA ILE A 198 -14.25 -4.20 -12.12
C ILE A 198 -14.38 -2.87 -12.88
N ARG A 199 -15.21 -2.82 -13.92
CA ARG A 199 -15.48 -1.57 -14.65
C ARG A 199 -16.02 -0.46 -13.74
N GLY A 200 -16.95 -0.79 -12.85
CA GLY A 200 -17.49 0.16 -11.87
C GLY A 200 -16.44 0.64 -10.87
N LEU A 201 -15.61 -0.26 -10.36
CA LEU A 201 -14.51 0.06 -9.44
C LEU A 201 -13.43 0.90 -10.12
N SER A 202 -12.98 0.51 -11.32
CA SER A 202 -12.07 1.31 -12.13
C SER A 202 -12.61 2.70 -12.40
N PHE A 203 -13.89 2.82 -12.78
CA PHE A 203 -14.52 4.12 -12.99
C PHE A 203 -14.53 4.97 -11.72
N SER A 204 -14.82 4.35 -10.57
CA SER A 204 -14.76 5.03 -9.26
C SER A 204 -13.34 5.49 -8.90
N ILE A 205 -12.33 4.64 -9.13
CA ILE A 205 -10.92 4.96 -8.88
C ILE A 205 -10.50 6.14 -9.77
N GLN A 206 -10.68 6.00 -11.08
CA GLN A 206 -10.34 7.03 -12.05
C GLN A 206 -11.01 8.38 -11.75
N GLY A 207 -12.32 8.35 -11.43
CA GLY A 207 -13.05 9.55 -11.06
C GLY A 207 -12.52 10.21 -9.79
N SER A 208 -12.16 9.41 -8.78
CA SER A 208 -11.57 9.90 -7.53
C SER A 208 -10.25 10.62 -7.83
N ILE A 209 -9.35 10.00 -8.61
CA ILE A 209 -8.07 10.60 -9.02
C ILE A 209 -8.30 11.91 -9.79
N GLY A 210 -9.19 11.92 -10.79
CA GLY A 210 -9.43 13.11 -11.60
C GLY A 210 -10.00 14.29 -10.80
N SER A 211 -10.77 14.03 -9.74
CA SER A 211 -11.41 15.06 -8.91
C SER A 211 -10.50 15.67 -7.83
N ARG A 212 -9.29 15.14 -7.66
CA ARG A 212 -8.34 15.56 -6.62
C ARG A 212 -7.80 16.97 -6.85
N THR A 213 -7.80 17.79 -5.81
CA THR A 213 -7.37 19.20 -5.89
C THR A 213 -5.86 19.38 -5.88
N ASP A 214 -5.09 18.38 -5.43
CA ASP A 214 -3.62 18.41 -5.40
C ASP A 214 -2.95 18.08 -6.74
N ILE A 215 -3.73 17.70 -7.76
CA ILE A 215 -3.21 17.37 -9.09
C ILE A 215 -2.84 18.65 -9.86
N PRO A 216 -1.58 18.79 -10.33
CA PRO A 216 -1.17 19.89 -11.19
C PRO A 216 -1.99 19.96 -12.49
N VAL A 217 -2.27 21.18 -12.95
CA VAL A 217 -3.08 21.43 -14.16
C VAL A 217 -2.48 20.75 -15.38
N GLU A 218 -1.15 20.66 -15.45
CA GLU A 218 -0.42 19.99 -16.55
C GLU A 218 -0.78 18.50 -16.64
N LEU A 219 -0.88 17.81 -15.49
CA LEU A 219 -1.29 16.40 -15.44
C LEU A 219 -2.77 16.24 -15.76
N LEU A 220 -3.63 17.15 -15.27
CA LEU A 220 -5.05 17.15 -15.65
C LEU A 220 -5.20 17.27 -17.18
N CYS A 221 -4.45 18.18 -17.80
CA CYS A 221 -4.43 18.35 -19.25
C CYS A 221 -3.94 17.07 -19.94
N GLN A 222 -2.83 16.49 -19.48
CA GLN A 222 -2.28 15.25 -20.05
C GLN A 222 -3.29 14.10 -20.00
N TRP A 223 -3.93 13.85 -18.85
CA TRP A 223 -4.90 12.77 -18.68
C TRP A 223 -6.20 13.01 -19.45
N ALA A 224 -6.60 14.26 -19.68
CA ALA A 224 -7.76 14.60 -20.48
C ALA A 224 -7.58 14.34 -21.98
N GLN A 225 -6.33 14.30 -22.47
CA GLN A 225 -6.05 14.02 -23.89
C GLN A 225 -6.27 12.55 -24.27
N ASP A 226 -6.18 11.62 -23.32
CA ASP A 226 -6.49 10.22 -23.59
C ASP A 226 -8.00 10.03 -23.79
N LYS A 227 -8.45 9.97 -25.05
CA LYS A 227 -9.87 9.83 -25.42
C LYS A 227 -10.37 8.38 -25.38
N ASP A 228 -9.57 7.40 -24.91
CA ASP A 228 -10.02 6.01 -24.76
C ASP A 228 -11.29 5.94 -23.89
N ARG A 229 -12.26 5.13 -24.31
CA ARG A 229 -13.51 4.91 -23.57
C ARG A 229 -13.27 4.39 -22.14
N CYS A 230 -12.19 3.64 -21.94
CA CYS A 230 -11.80 3.04 -20.66
C CYS A 230 -11.23 4.07 -19.69
N TYR A 231 -10.82 5.24 -20.18
CA TYR A 231 -10.29 6.37 -19.42
C TYR A 231 -11.36 7.45 -19.12
N SER A 232 -12.62 7.18 -19.47
CA SER A 232 -13.71 8.16 -19.30
C SER A 232 -14.04 8.48 -17.84
N GLY A 233 -13.65 7.63 -16.88
CA GLY A 233 -13.80 7.91 -15.46
C GLY A 233 -12.95 9.08 -15.00
N VAL A 234 -11.69 9.13 -15.44
CA VAL A 234 -10.75 10.19 -15.01
C VAL A 234 -11.08 11.50 -15.69
N ARG A 235 -11.44 11.49 -16.98
CA ARG A 235 -11.91 12.70 -17.68
C ARG A 235 -13.17 13.30 -17.04
N ARG A 236 -14.11 12.46 -16.60
CA ARG A 236 -15.27 12.92 -15.80
C ARG A 236 -14.82 13.51 -14.46
N GLY A 237 -13.88 12.85 -13.77
CA GLY A 237 -13.31 13.35 -12.51
C GLY A 237 -12.68 14.74 -12.68
N ILE A 238 -11.88 14.91 -13.73
CA ILE A 238 -11.25 16.18 -14.13
C ILE A 238 -12.32 17.25 -14.36
N ALA A 239 -13.41 16.92 -15.07
CA ALA A 239 -14.51 17.85 -15.28
C ALA A 239 -15.15 18.34 -13.97
N THR A 240 -15.17 17.52 -12.93
CA THR A 240 -15.68 17.89 -11.59
C THR A 240 -14.63 18.50 -10.66
N ASN A 241 -13.38 18.58 -11.09
CA ASN A 241 -12.28 19.07 -10.26
C ASN A 241 -12.35 20.59 -10.11
N PRO A 242 -12.33 21.14 -8.87
CA PRO A 242 -12.32 22.59 -8.64
C PRO A 242 -11.16 23.32 -9.33
N ASN A 243 -10.01 22.66 -9.48
CA ASN A 243 -8.80 23.23 -10.06
C ASN A 243 -8.68 22.99 -11.58
N CYS A 244 -9.64 22.28 -12.20
CA CYS A 244 -9.68 22.14 -13.65
C CYS A 244 -9.89 23.53 -14.29
N PRO A 245 -9.02 23.99 -15.20
CA PRO A 245 -9.14 25.32 -15.79
C PRO A 245 -10.32 25.40 -16.78
N LEU A 246 -10.84 26.61 -17.00
CA LEU A 246 -12.03 26.82 -17.84
C LEU A 246 -11.83 26.32 -19.28
N PHE A 247 -10.68 26.59 -19.89
CA PHE A 247 -10.40 26.12 -21.26
C PHE A 247 -10.46 24.58 -21.37
N LEU A 248 -10.04 23.87 -20.32
CA LEU A 248 -10.08 22.41 -20.32
C LEU A 248 -11.51 21.90 -20.14
N LEU A 249 -12.34 22.59 -19.34
CA LEU A 249 -13.78 22.30 -19.26
C LEU A 249 -14.47 22.52 -20.62
N GLU A 250 -14.12 23.58 -21.35
CA GLU A 250 -14.62 23.83 -22.70
C GLU A 250 -14.22 22.73 -23.69
N GLU A 251 -12.98 22.23 -23.60
CA GLU A 251 -12.55 21.07 -24.38
C GLU A 251 -13.38 19.81 -24.02
N LEU A 252 -13.61 19.57 -22.73
CA LEU A 252 -14.37 18.40 -22.24
C LEU A 252 -15.87 18.46 -22.61
N LEU A 253 -16.42 19.62 -22.96
CA LEU A 253 -17.75 19.71 -23.58
C LEU A 253 -17.82 19.01 -24.94
N GLN A 254 -16.69 18.79 -25.61
CA GLN A 254 -16.61 18.07 -26.88
C GLN A 254 -16.17 16.61 -26.68
N ASP A 255 -16.12 16.10 -25.44
CA ASP A 255 -15.67 14.73 -25.18
C ASP A 255 -16.57 13.69 -25.87
N PRO A 256 -16.00 12.59 -26.41
CA PRO A 256 -16.78 11.51 -27.01
C PRO A 256 -17.80 10.85 -26.07
N ARG A 257 -17.65 11.03 -24.74
CA ARG A 257 -18.48 10.38 -23.73
C ARG A 257 -19.45 11.36 -23.09
N ASP A 258 -20.74 11.03 -23.18
CA ASP A 258 -21.84 11.87 -22.71
C ASP A 258 -21.73 12.24 -21.23
N ASN A 259 -21.27 11.31 -20.39
CA ASN A 259 -21.09 11.53 -18.96
C ASN A 259 -19.96 12.53 -18.65
N VAL A 260 -18.96 12.65 -19.52
CA VAL A 260 -17.89 13.66 -19.39
C VAL A 260 -18.43 15.02 -19.82
N ARG A 261 -19.11 15.10 -20.98
CA ARG A 261 -19.75 16.35 -21.45
C ARG A 261 -20.73 16.92 -20.42
N TRP A 262 -21.56 16.06 -19.82
CA TRP A 262 -22.51 16.45 -18.79
C TRP A 262 -21.81 17.03 -17.55
N ALA A 263 -20.76 16.38 -17.07
CA ALA A 263 -20.00 16.85 -15.91
C ALA A 263 -19.32 18.21 -16.19
N ALA A 264 -18.77 18.39 -17.40
CA ALA A 264 -18.15 19.64 -17.80
C ALA A 264 -19.18 20.79 -17.86
N ALA A 265 -20.34 20.54 -18.45
CA ALA A 265 -21.42 21.53 -18.53
C ALA A 265 -21.92 21.96 -17.14
N GLU A 266 -22.11 21.00 -16.22
CA GLU A 266 -22.56 21.31 -14.86
C GLU A 266 -21.52 22.13 -14.08
N SER A 267 -20.24 21.74 -14.17
CA SER A 267 -19.14 22.48 -13.54
C SER A 267 -19.00 23.91 -14.09
N LEU A 268 -19.13 24.10 -15.40
CA LEU A 268 -19.13 25.43 -16.02
C LEU A 268 -20.30 26.28 -15.54
N LYS A 269 -21.51 25.71 -15.52
CA LYS A 269 -22.71 26.39 -15.04
C LYS A 269 -22.56 26.87 -13.59
N LEU A 270 -22.04 26.02 -12.71
CA LEU A 270 -21.81 26.38 -11.31
C LEU A 270 -20.84 27.56 -11.17
N ARG A 271 -19.73 27.55 -11.91
CA ARG A 271 -18.71 28.61 -11.85
C ARG A 271 -19.17 29.94 -12.42
N ILE A 272 -20.05 29.93 -13.42
CA ILE A 272 -20.63 31.16 -13.98
C ILE A 272 -21.67 31.76 -13.02
N GLN A 273 -22.34 30.93 -12.21
CA GLN A 273 -23.38 31.37 -11.26
C GLN A 273 -22.85 31.86 -9.91
N THR A 274 -21.59 31.60 -9.58
CA THR A 274 -20.91 32.11 -8.38
C THR A 274 -19.89 33.18 -8.78
N PRO A 275 -20.23 34.49 -8.77
CA PRO A 275 -19.23 35.53 -8.96
C PRO A 275 -18.25 35.53 -7.78
N SER A 276 -16.97 35.76 -8.09
CA SER A 276 -15.86 35.92 -7.15
C SER A 276 -16.08 37.08 -6.18
#